data_AF-A0A2N2UHE6-F1
#
_entry.id   AF-A0A2N2UHE6-F1
#
_cell.length_a   1.000
_cell.length_b   1.000
_cell.length_c   1.000
_cell.angle_alpha   90.00
_cell.angle_beta   90.00
_cell.angle_gamma   90.00
#
_symmetry.space_group_name_H-M   'P 1'
#
loop_
_entity.id
_entity.type
_entity.pdbx_description
1 polymer ?
#
loop_
_entity_poly.entity_id
_entity_poly.type
_entity_poly.pdbx_seq_one_letter_code
_entity_poly.pdbx_strand_id
1 'polypeptide(L)'
;MTSNTEAIRAPGLQPGSEHTATTGHGKGLGEESLAPQQTRIMGKWSYLLAWFGGCVSIGTFAMGSSIVGTLNLLQATVAIAVGCFVIGIALAINGAAGYKYGIPFVVQARSAFGFAGTKFPGLVRAVPAIVWYGFQSWVGAGALNAVSASLFGFDNLVFWFIVFQFLQIGLSVLGFQGIKWLENIGSGFILVSLTYMFFSVIDKYGDVITERLVNIE
;
A
#
# COMPACT_ATOMS: atom_id res chain seq x y z
N MET A 1 45.77 44.80 -20.22
CA MET A 1 45.36 44.09 -21.46
C MET A 1 45.69 42.62 -21.26
N THR A 2 44.75 41.86 -20.72
CA THR A 2 44.93 40.45 -20.35
C THR A 2 44.23 39.56 -21.36
N SER A 3 45.06 38.88 -22.16
CA SER A 3 44.89 37.60 -22.86
C SER A 3 43.47 36.99 -22.90
N ASN A 4 42.88 36.99 -24.09
CA ASN A 4 41.75 36.16 -24.49
C ASN A 4 42.13 34.67 -24.38
N THR A 5 41.35 33.90 -23.64
CA THR A 5 41.34 32.43 -23.72
C THR A 5 39.96 32.02 -24.23
N GLU A 6 39.86 31.82 -25.54
CA GLU A 6 38.67 31.25 -26.18
C GLU A 6 38.58 29.75 -25.82
N ALA A 7 37.63 29.42 -24.93
CA ALA A 7 37.24 28.04 -24.68
C ALA A 7 36.19 27.62 -25.73
N ILE A 8 36.56 26.62 -26.51
CA ILE A 8 35.79 25.91 -27.53
C ILE A 8 34.41 25.52 -27.00
N ARG A 9 33.34 26.12 -27.53
CA ARG A 9 31.94 25.70 -27.32
C ARG A 9 31.58 24.61 -28.32
N ALA A 10 31.18 23.45 -27.81
CA ALA A 10 30.47 22.44 -28.60
C ALA A 10 29.07 22.97 -29.01
N PRO A 11 28.64 22.85 -30.28
CA PRO A 11 27.33 23.29 -30.72
C PRO A 11 26.29 22.21 -30.39
N GLY A 12 25.29 22.50 -29.55
CA GLY A 12 24.16 21.58 -29.36
C GLY A 12 23.24 21.75 -28.14
N LEU A 13 23.56 22.57 -27.14
CA LEU A 13 22.61 22.81 -26.03
C LEU A 13 21.79 24.07 -26.30
N GLN A 14 20.51 23.90 -26.68
CA GLN A 14 19.54 24.99 -26.69
C GLN A 14 19.24 25.42 -25.24
N PRO A 15 19.21 26.74 -24.95
CA PRO A 15 18.94 27.25 -23.62
C PRO A 15 17.45 27.21 -23.29
N GLY A 16 17.12 26.58 -22.16
CA GLY A 16 15.97 26.88 -21.30
C GLY A 16 14.58 27.01 -21.94
N SER A 17 13.81 25.92 -21.97
CA SER A 17 12.35 26.03 -21.90
C SER A 17 11.98 26.39 -20.46
N GLU A 18 11.70 27.67 -20.22
CA GLU A 18 11.07 28.15 -18.99
C GLU A 18 9.79 27.35 -18.74
N HIS A 19 9.81 26.47 -17.74
CA HIS A 19 8.57 25.95 -17.16
C HIS A 19 7.91 27.11 -16.42
N THR A 20 6.98 27.79 -17.11
CA THR A 20 6.05 28.72 -16.47
C THR A 20 5.41 28.01 -15.29
N ALA A 21 5.78 28.46 -14.08
CA ALA A 21 5.16 28.02 -12.84
C ALA A 21 3.71 28.51 -12.84
N THR A 22 2.78 27.66 -13.29
CA THR A 22 1.35 27.90 -13.12
C THR A 22 1.04 27.80 -11.63
N THR A 23 0.80 28.97 -11.05
CA THR A 23 0.23 29.21 -9.74
C THR A 23 -1.10 28.48 -9.57
N GLY A 24 -1.25 27.77 -8.44
CA GLY A 24 -2.55 27.46 -7.82
C GLY A 24 -3.64 26.83 -8.70
N HIS A 25 -3.48 25.55 -9.03
CA HIS A 25 -4.63 24.67 -9.25
C HIS A 25 -4.36 23.35 -8.54
N GLY A 26 -5.22 22.98 -7.59
CA GLY A 26 -5.22 21.61 -7.07
C GLY A 26 -5.52 20.67 -8.22
N LYS A 27 -4.65 19.68 -8.45
CA LYS A 27 -4.82 18.72 -9.54
C LYS A 27 -6.19 18.06 -9.47
N GLY A 28 -6.93 18.14 -10.58
CA GLY A 28 -8.24 17.54 -10.72
C GLY A 28 -8.17 16.01 -10.87
N LEU A 29 -9.33 15.38 -10.72
CA LEU A 29 -9.52 13.94 -10.96
C LEU A 29 -9.06 13.60 -12.40
N GLY A 30 -8.11 12.66 -12.53
CA GLY A 30 -7.61 12.19 -13.84
C GLY A 30 -6.35 12.86 -14.39
N GLU A 31 -5.80 13.90 -13.75
CA GLU A 31 -4.57 14.60 -14.18
C GLU A 31 -3.27 13.98 -13.59
N GLU A 32 -3.29 12.68 -13.36
CA GLU A 32 -2.16 11.95 -12.76
C GLU A 32 -1.12 11.60 -13.81
N SER A 33 0.00 12.32 -13.79
CA SER A 33 1.15 12.08 -14.66
C SER A 33 2.22 11.28 -13.93
N LEU A 34 2.90 10.39 -14.65
CA LEU A 34 4.10 9.68 -14.18
C LEU A 34 5.34 10.58 -14.10
N ALA A 35 5.22 11.84 -14.54
CA ALA A 35 6.26 12.85 -14.39
C ALA A 35 6.43 13.26 -12.92
N PRO A 36 7.63 13.69 -12.49
CA PRO A 36 7.88 14.09 -11.11
C PRO A 36 6.83 15.09 -10.60
N GLN A 37 6.01 14.67 -9.64
CA GLN A 37 4.96 15.50 -9.09
C GLN A 37 5.51 16.44 -8.02
N GLN A 38 5.28 17.75 -8.21
CA GLN A 38 5.59 18.79 -7.22
C GLN A 38 4.55 18.85 -6.10
N THR A 39 3.32 18.42 -6.37
CA THR A 39 2.20 18.44 -5.41
C THR A 39 2.03 17.09 -4.71
N ARG A 40 2.16 17.05 -3.38
CA ARG A 40 1.94 15.84 -2.58
C ARG A 40 0.54 15.83 -1.99
N ILE A 41 -0.26 14.91 -2.49
CA ILE A 41 -1.64 14.70 -2.07
C ILE A 41 -1.75 13.86 -0.78
N MET A 42 -0.75 13.01 -0.49
CA MET A 42 -0.71 12.21 0.74
C MET A 42 -0.01 12.96 1.87
N GLY A 43 -0.78 13.35 2.90
CA GLY A 43 -0.23 13.92 4.14
C GLY A 43 0.32 12.83 5.07
N LYS A 44 1.04 13.22 6.13
CA LYS A 44 1.66 12.28 7.09
C LYS A 44 0.64 11.31 7.70
N TRP A 45 -0.50 11.82 8.14
CA TRP A 45 -1.57 11.01 8.74
C TRP A 45 -2.22 10.06 7.74
N SER A 46 -2.53 10.55 6.55
CA SER A 46 -3.12 9.69 5.51
C SER A 46 -2.14 8.62 5.03
N TYR A 47 -0.85 8.92 5.00
CA TYR A 47 0.18 7.93 4.70
C TYR A 47 0.27 6.85 5.79
N LEU A 48 0.21 7.24 7.07
CA LEU A 48 0.17 6.29 8.18
C LEU A 48 -1.09 5.42 8.15
N LEU A 49 -2.26 6.02 7.93
CA LEU A 49 -3.53 5.28 7.84
C LEU A 49 -3.55 4.32 6.65
N ALA A 50 -2.98 4.72 5.51
CA ALA A 50 -2.81 3.82 4.37
C ALA A 50 -1.90 2.62 4.68
N TRP A 51 -0.87 2.84 5.49
CA TRP A 51 -0.01 1.76 5.96
C TRP A 51 -0.74 0.81 6.91
N PHE A 52 -1.50 1.35 7.87
CA PHE A 52 -2.31 0.54 8.77
C PHE A 52 -3.37 -0.27 8.01
N GLY A 53 -4.09 0.35 7.08
CA GLY A 53 -5.07 -0.35 6.23
C GLY A 53 -4.43 -1.45 5.41
N GLY A 54 -3.27 -1.19 4.81
CA GLY A 54 -2.51 -2.19 4.03
C GLY A 54 -1.99 -3.37 4.86
N CYS A 55 -1.65 -3.17 6.14
CA CYS A 55 -1.19 -4.25 7.02
C CYS A 55 -2.31 -5.20 7.45
N VAL A 56 -3.54 -4.70 7.52
CA VAL A 56 -4.70 -5.47 7.95
C VAL A 56 -5.27 -6.25 6.78
N SER A 57 -4.99 -7.54 6.74
CA SER A 57 -5.54 -8.45 5.73
C SER A 57 -5.81 -9.82 6.32
N ILE A 58 -6.75 -10.58 5.72
CA ILE A 58 -6.99 -11.97 6.13
C ILE A 58 -5.72 -12.81 5.97
N GLY A 59 -4.91 -12.55 4.96
CA GLY A 59 -3.61 -13.21 4.80
C GLY A 59 -2.69 -12.97 6.00
N THR A 60 -2.60 -11.74 6.50
CA THR A 60 -1.82 -11.40 7.70
C THR A 60 -2.37 -12.13 8.93
N PHE A 61 -3.69 -12.17 9.11
CA PHE A 61 -4.31 -12.86 10.23
C PHE A 61 -4.07 -14.37 10.18
N ALA A 62 -4.21 -15.00 9.01
CA ALA A 62 -3.96 -16.42 8.83
C ALA A 62 -2.50 -16.79 9.12
N MET A 63 -1.55 -15.97 8.65
CA MET A 63 -0.13 -16.14 8.97
C MET A 63 0.11 -16.02 10.48
N GLY A 64 -0.43 -14.98 11.13
CA GLY A 64 -0.31 -14.79 12.57
C GLY A 64 -0.86 -15.98 13.36
N SER A 65 -2.06 -16.47 13.01
CA SER A 65 -2.68 -17.62 13.68
C SER A 65 -1.90 -18.92 13.47
N SER A 66 -1.20 -19.08 12.34
CA SER A 66 -0.47 -20.32 12.05
C SER A 66 0.76 -20.55 12.92
N ILE A 67 1.33 -19.48 13.49
CA ILE A 67 2.54 -19.54 14.31
C ILE A 67 2.18 -19.79 15.79
N VAL A 68 1.03 -19.27 16.21
CA VAL A 68 0.49 -19.45 17.57
C VAL A 68 0.12 -20.93 17.77
N GLY A 69 0.81 -21.60 18.70
CA GLY A 69 0.70 -23.04 18.94
C GLY A 69 1.99 -23.83 18.66
N THR A 70 2.91 -23.28 17.86
CA THR A 70 4.30 -23.77 17.78
C THR A 70 5.23 -22.98 18.69
N LEU A 71 4.90 -21.70 18.89
CA LEU A 71 5.57 -20.77 19.79
C LEU A 71 4.53 -20.23 20.78
N ASN A 72 5.00 -19.90 21.98
CA ASN A 72 4.22 -19.14 22.95
C ASN A 72 3.81 -17.79 22.33
N LEU A 73 2.64 -17.27 22.70
CA LEU A 73 2.11 -16.00 22.21
C LEU A 73 3.11 -14.84 22.35
N LEU A 74 3.87 -14.77 23.43
CA LEU A 74 4.90 -13.74 23.62
C LEU A 74 6.05 -13.92 22.61
N GLN A 75 6.55 -15.13 22.45
CA GLN A 75 7.62 -15.44 21.50
C GLN A 75 7.19 -15.18 20.05
N ALA A 76 5.98 -15.59 19.69
CA ALA A 76 5.39 -15.33 18.37
C ALA A 76 5.27 -13.82 18.11
N THR A 77 4.79 -13.06 19.08
CA THR A 77 4.66 -11.59 18.98
C THR A 77 6.02 -10.92 18.79
N VAL A 78 7.03 -11.31 19.56
CA VAL A 78 8.39 -10.77 19.44
C VAL A 78 9.00 -11.14 18.08
N ALA A 79 8.85 -12.39 17.64
CA ALA A 79 9.35 -12.83 16.34
C ALA A 79 8.73 -12.04 15.18
N ILE A 80 7.41 -11.83 15.21
CA ILE A 80 6.69 -11.00 14.23
C ILE A 80 7.18 -9.55 14.30
N ALA A 81 7.34 -8.99 15.50
CA ALA A 81 7.80 -7.61 15.67
C ALA A 81 9.22 -7.40 15.09
N VAL A 82 10.15 -8.33 15.34
CA VAL A 82 11.50 -8.29 14.77
C VAL A 82 11.46 -8.40 13.25
N GLY A 83 10.68 -9.33 12.70
CA GLY A 83 10.51 -9.48 11.25
C GLY A 83 9.98 -8.21 10.59
N CYS A 84 8.90 -7.65 11.16
CA CYS A 84 8.31 -6.39 10.70
C CYS A 84 9.30 -5.22 10.78
N PHE A 85 10.13 -5.16 11.82
CA PHE A 85 11.13 -4.11 11.98
C PHE A 85 12.21 -4.17 10.90
N VAL A 86 12.77 -5.37 10.64
CA VAL A 86 13.78 -5.58 9.59
C VAL A 86 13.20 -5.24 8.21
N ILE A 87 11.99 -5.73 7.91
CA ILE A 87 11.29 -5.41 6.67
C ILE A 87 11.03 -3.90 6.56
N GLY A 88 10.64 -3.25 7.66
CA GLY A 88 10.41 -1.81 7.72
C GLY A 88 11.65 -0.99 7.33
N ILE A 89 12.83 -1.38 7.83
CA ILE A 89 14.10 -0.75 7.45
C ILE A 89 14.37 -0.93 5.95
N ALA A 90 14.22 -2.15 5.43
CA ALA A 90 14.42 -2.43 4.01
C ALA A 90 13.48 -1.61 3.11
N LEU A 91 12.20 -1.50 3.49
CA LEU A 91 11.22 -0.67 2.78
C LEU A 91 11.55 0.82 2.86
N ALA A 92 12.03 1.32 4.01
CA ALA A 92 12.43 2.71 4.15
C ALA A 92 13.60 3.06 3.22
N ILE A 93 14.60 2.17 3.12
CA ILE A 93 15.74 2.33 2.21
C ILE A 93 15.27 2.29 0.76
N ASN A 94 14.41 1.32 0.41
CA ASN A 94 13.88 1.18 -0.95
C ASN A 94 13.06 2.41 -1.38
N GLY A 95 12.22 2.92 -0.48
CA GLY A 95 11.35 4.08 -0.69
C GLY A 95 12.06 5.43 -0.66
N ALA A 96 13.32 5.51 -0.22
CA ALA A 96 14.03 6.78 -0.06
C ALA A 96 14.16 7.57 -1.38
N ALA A 97 14.41 6.89 -2.49
CA ALA A 97 14.50 7.54 -3.80
C ALA A 97 13.14 8.08 -4.28
N GLY A 98 12.06 7.31 -4.10
CA GLY A 98 10.70 7.77 -4.38
C GLY A 98 10.31 8.96 -3.50
N TYR A 99 10.70 8.94 -2.22
CA TYR A 99 10.46 10.06 -1.31
C TYR A 99 11.29 11.30 -1.62
N LYS A 100 12.55 11.18 -2.05
CA LYS A 100 13.40 12.35 -2.35
C LYS A 100 13.11 12.96 -3.72
N TYR A 101 12.92 12.11 -4.74
CA TYR A 101 12.83 12.55 -6.14
C TYR A 101 11.41 12.52 -6.71
N GLY A 102 10.43 11.95 -6.01
CA GLY A 102 9.05 11.86 -6.50
C GLY A 102 8.90 10.98 -7.75
N ILE A 103 9.84 10.05 -7.96
CA ILE A 103 9.85 9.16 -9.13
C ILE A 103 9.17 7.82 -8.81
N PRO A 104 8.46 7.20 -9.77
CA PRO A 104 7.92 5.86 -9.59
C PRO A 104 9.02 4.80 -9.60
N PHE A 105 8.74 3.63 -8.99
CA PHE A 105 9.69 2.51 -8.90
C PHE A 105 10.27 2.09 -10.26
N VAL A 106 9.42 2.06 -11.30
CA VAL A 106 9.85 1.72 -12.67
C VAL A 106 10.91 2.72 -13.18
N VAL A 107 10.81 4.00 -12.84
CA VAL A 107 11.83 5.00 -13.21
C VAL A 107 13.11 4.82 -12.39
N GLN A 108 12.97 4.51 -11.09
CA GLN A 108 14.13 4.21 -10.23
C GLN A 108 14.91 2.99 -10.74
N ALA A 109 14.24 1.94 -11.20
CA ALA A 109 14.88 0.72 -11.70
C ALA A 109 15.68 0.93 -13.01
N ARG A 110 15.46 2.03 -13.74
CA ARG A 110 16.23 2.37 -14.96
C ARG A 110 17.70 2.61 -14.68
N SER A 111 18.07 3.06 -13.49
CA SER A 111 19.48 3.28 -13.14
C SER A 111 20.29 1.99 -13.12
N ALA A 112 19.66 0.85 -12.79
CA ALA A 112 20.30 -0.46 -12.72
C ALA A 112 20.12 -1.30 -14.00
N PHE A 113 18.93 -1.26 -14.61
CA PHE A 113 18.56 -2.15 -15.74
C PHE A 113 18.47 -1.43 -17.10
N GLY A 114 18.67 -0.11 -17.15
CA GLY A 114 18.48 0.68 -18.36
C GLY A 114 17.01 0.80 -18.80
N PHE A 115 16.77 1.54 -19.88
CA PHE A 115 15.41 1.83 -20.37
C PHE A 115 14.66 0.58 -20.83
N ALA A 116 15.31 -0.32 -21.57
CA ALA A 116 14.70 -1.56 -22.05
C ALA A 116 14.60 -2.63 -20.96
N GLY A 117 15.64 -2.79 -20.12
CA GLY A 117 15.71 -3.85 -19.10
C GLY A 117 14.79 -3.64 -17.92
N THR A 118 14.35 -2.40 -17.65
CA THR A 118 13.41 -2.05 -16.58
C THR A 118 12.03 -2.75 -16.70
N LYS A 119 11.68 -3.22 -17.90
CA LYS A 119 10.44 -3.99 -18.11
C LYS A 119 10.42 -5.26 -17.25
N PHE A 120 11.57 -5.90 -17.04
CA PHE A 120 11.68 -7.11 -16.23
C PHE A 120 11.34 -6.88 -14.74
N PRO A 121 12.00 -5.98 -13.99
CA PRO A 121 11.62 -5.70 -12.60
C PRO A 121 10.20 -5.12 -12.49
N GLY A 122 9.73 -4.39 -13.51
CA GLY A 122 8.33 -3.98 -13.59
C GLY A 122 7.37 -5.17 -13.62
N LEU A 123 7.63 -6.17 -14.46
CA LEU A 123 6.80 -7.37 -14.57
C LEU A 123 6.85 -8.23 -13.30
N VAL A 124 8.04 -8.45 -12.75
CA VAL A 124 8.25 -9.19 -11.50
C VAL A 124 7.47 -8.55 -10.34
N ARG A 125 7.27 -7.23 -10.36
CA ARG A 125 6.47 -6.53 -9.36
C ARG A 125 4.97 -6.54 -9.66
N ALA A 126 4.60 -6.46 -10.93
CA ALA A 126 3.21 -6.38 -11.38
C ALA A 126 2.46 -7.71 -11.27
N VAL A 127 3.09 -8.84 -11.63
CA VAL A 127 2.44 -10.16 -11.61
C VAL A 127 1.96 -10.55 -10.21
N PRO A 128 2.80 -10.52 -9.15
CA PRO A 128 2.32 -10.81 -7.80
C PRO A 128 1.27 -9.81 -7.30
N ALA A 129 1.35 -8.55 -7.75
CA ALA A 129 0.35 -7.54 -7.37
C ALA A 129 -1.04 -7.86 -7.93
N ILE A 130 -1.12 -8.34 -9.19
CA ILE A 130 -2.39 -8.75 -9.80
C ILE A 130 -2.98 -9.97 -9.09
N VAL A 131 -2.15 -10.96 -8.77
CA VAL A 131 -2.58 -12.15 -8.02
C VAL A 131 -3.10 -11.76 -6.64
N TRP A 132 -2.35 -10.91 -5.93
CA TRP A 132 -2.74 -10.41 -4.61
C TRP A 132 -4.05 -9.62 -4.65
N TYR A 133 -4.22 -8.77 -5.67
CA TYR A 133 -5.44 -8.02 -5.89
C TYR A 133 -6.67 -8.93 -6.10
N GLY A 134 -6.52 -9.99 -6.90
CA GLY A 134 -7.58 -10.97 -7.12
C GLY A 134 -7.96 -11.70 -5.83
N PHE A 135 -6.97 -12.16 -5.05
CA PHE A 135 -7.19 -12.81 -3.76
C PHE A 135 -7.93 -11.89 -2.78
N GLN A 136 -7.50 -10.64 -2.63
CA GLN A 136 -8.13 -9.67 -1.73
C GLN A 136 -9.55 -9.33 -2.17
N SER A 137 -9.80 -9.25 -3.47
CA SER A 137 -11.14 -9.02 -4.02
C SER A 137 -12.07 -10.21 -3.75
N TRP A 138 -11.56 -11.43 -3.85
CA TRP A 138 -12.31 -12.63 -3.51
C TRP A 138 -12.70 -12.68 -2.03
N VAL A 139 -11.73 -12.38 -1.15
CA VAL A 139 -11.96 -12.31 0.29
C VAL A 139 -12.99 -11.23 0.63
N GLY A 140 -12.87 -10.03 0.07
CA GLY A 140 -13.82 -8.95 0.29
C GLY A 140 -15.23 -9.28 -0.23
N ALA A 141 -15.33 -9.93 -1.38
CA ALA A 141 -16.59 -10.43 -1.91
C ALA A 141 -17.24 -11.49 -1.01
N GLY A 142 -16.43 -12.39 -0.42
CA GLY A 142 -16.90 -13.35 0.58
C GLY A 142 -17.49 -12.67 1.82
N ALA A 143 -16.87 -11.59 2.29
CA ALA A 143 -17.40 -10.79 3.41
C ALA A 143 -18.75 -10.14 3.04
N LEU A 144 -18.86 -9.54 1.85
CA LEU A 144 -20.12 -8.97 1.36
C LEU A 144 -21.22 -10.04 1.21
N ASN A 145 -20.85 -11.21 0.70
CA ASN A 145 -21.77 -12.33 0.55
C ASN A 145 -22.29 -12.83 1.90
N ALA A 146 -21.43 -12.96 2.92
CA ALA A 146 -21.84 -13.38 4.27
C ALA A 146 -22.82 -12.37 4.90
N VAL A 147 -22.57 -11.07 4.73
CA VAL A 147 -23.50 -10.01 5.17
C VAL A 147 -24.82 -10.08 4.40
N SER A 148 -24.76 -10.27 3.08
CA SER A 148 -25.96 -10.42 2.24
C SER A 148 -26.81 -11.63 2.61
N ALA A 149 -26.17 -12.78 2.84
CA ALA A 149 -26.84 -14.02 3.23
C ALA A 149 -27.52 -13.88 4.59
N SER A 150 -26.87 -13.23 5.56
CA SER A 150 -27.42 -13.04 6.90
C SER A 150 -28.55 -12.01 6.97
N LEU A 151 -28.52 -10.95 6.16
CA LEU A 151 -29.53 -9.88 6.19
C LEU A 151 -30.69 -10.09 5.21
N PHE A 152 -30.39 -10.59 4.01
CA PHE A 152 -31.33 -10.65 2.89
C PHE A 152 -31.59 -12.07 2.38
N GLY A 153 -30.89 -13.08 2.93
CA GLY A 153 -31.01 -14.48 2.48
C GLY A 153 -30.46 -14.75 1.07
N PHE A 154 -29.74 -13.80 0.48
CA PHE A 154 -29.16 -13.93 -0.85
C PHE A 154 -27.68 -14.34 -0.75
N ASP A 155 -27.39 -15.57 -1.17
CA ASP A 155 -26.06 -16.18 -1.19
C ASP A 155 -25.62 -16.43 -2.64
N ASN A 156 -24.79 -15.53 -3.16
CA ASN A 156 -24.15 -15.69 -4.46
C ASN A 156 -22.81 -14.97 -4.47
N LEU A 157 -21.75 -15.72 -4.16
CA LEU A 157 -20.40 -15.18 -4.09
C LEU A 157 -19.94 -14.60 -5.43
N VAL A 158 -20.24 -15.25 -6.57
CA VAL A 158 -19.79 -14.78 -7.89
C VAL A 158 -20.43 -13.43 -8.24
N PHE A 159 -21.72 -13.25 -7.92
CA PHE A 159 -22.39 -11.96 -8.06
C PHE A 159 -21.68 -10.88 -7.25
N TRP A 160 -21.45 -11.12 -5.96
CA TRP A 160 -20.78 -10.15 -5.09
C TRP A 160 -19.34 -9.88 -5.51
N PHE A 161 -18.63 -10.87 -6.05
CA PHE A 161 -17.29 -10.70 -6.60
C PHE A 161 -17.28 -9.76 -7.80
N ILE A 162 -18.18 -9.97 -8.77
CA ILE A 162 -18.29 -9.11 -9.95
C ILE A 162 -18.68 -7.68 -9.53
N VAL A 163 -19.68 -7.54 -8.65
CA VAL A 163 -20.12 -6.22 -8.14
C VAL A 163 -18.99 -5.50 -7.41
N PHE A 164 -18.28 -6.21 -6.54
CA PHE A 164 -17.15 -5.65 -5.80
C PHE A 164 -16.01 -5.24 -6.73
N GLN A 165 -15.76 -6.02 -7.77
CA GLN A 165 -14.76 -5.72 -8.79
C GLN A 165 -15.09 -4.43 -9.56
N PHE A 166 -16.35 -4.25 -9.97
CA PHE A 166 -16.80 -3.01 -10.61
C PHE A 166 -16.70 -1.81 -9.66
N LEU A 167 -17.07 -1.99 -8.39
CA LEU A 167 -16.95 -0.94 -7.38
C LEU A 167 -15.49 -0.51 -7.19
N GLN A 168 -14.55 -1.45 -7.09
CA GLN A 168 -13.13 -1.14 -6.96
C GLN A 168 -12.57 -0.42 -8.20
N ILE A 169 -12.94 -0.86 -9.40
CA ILE A 169 -12.55 -0.19 -10.64
C ILE A 169 -13.12 1.23 -10.68
N GLY A 170 -14.39 1.41 -10.32
CA GLY A 170 -15.03 2.72 -10.24
C GLY A 170 -14.35 3.66 -9.24
N LEU A 171 -13.99 3.17 -8.06
CA LEU A 171 -13.22 3.93 -7.07
C LEU A 171 -11.81 4.24 -7.56
N SER A 172 -11.19 3.36 -8.34
CA SER A 172 -9.89 3.63 -8.95
C SER A 172 -9.95 4.74 -10.02
N VAL A 173 -11.08 4.93 -10.69
CA VAL A 173 -11.28 6.03 -11.65
C VAL A 173 -11.35 7.39 -10.94
N LEU A 174 -11.75 7.44 -9.67
CA LEU A 174 -11.71 8.65 -8.83
C LEU A 174 -10.28 9.07 -8.44
N GLY A 175 -9.25 8.40 -8.99
CA GLY A 175 -7.85 8.72 -8.79
C GLY A 175 -7.42 8.65 -7.32
N PHE A 176 -6.25 9.23 -7.05
CA PHE A 176 -5.59 9.09 -5.76
C PHE A 176 -6.28 9.88 -4.64
N GLN A 177 -7.03 10.95 -4.95
CA GLN A 177 -7.80 11.67 -3.93
C GLN A 177 -8.98 10.84 -3.42
N GLY A 178 -9.70 10.14 -4.31
CA GLY A 178 -10.77 9.22 -3.92
C GLY A 178 -10.23 8.07 -3.07
N ILE A 179 -9.13 7.46 -3.50
CA ILE A 179 -8.44 6.40 -2.76
C ILE A 179 -8.02 6.88 -1.37
N LYS A 180 -7.39 8.06 -1.26
CA LYS A 180 -6.97 8.62 0.02
C LYS A 180 -8.14 8.85 0.98
N TRP A 181 -9.27 9.37 0.49
CA TRP A 181 -10.44 9.62 1.31
C TRP A 181 -11.03 8.31 1.84
N LEU A 182 -11.22 7.34 0.95
CA LEU A 182 -11.70 6.00 1.29
C LEU A 182 -10.78 5.33 2.32
N GLU A 183 -9.47 5.38 2.08
CA GLU A 183 -8.47 4.76 2.94
C GLU A 183 -8.45 5.38 4.34
N ASN A 184 -8.52 6.72 4.45
CA ASN A 184 -8.53 7.37 5.75
C ASN A 184 -9.74 6.94 6.60
N ILE A 185 -10.91 6.84 5.97
CA ILE A 185 -12.15 6.41 6.64
C ILE A 185 -12.11 4.91 6.95
N GLY A 186 -11.75 4.11 5.94
CA GLY A 186 -11.67 2.65 6.02
C GLY A 186 -10.68 2.20 7.08
N SER A 187 -9.45 2.72 7.07
CA SER A 187 -8.43 2.40 8.07
C SER A 187 -8.81 2.87 9.47
N GLY A 188 -9.46 4.03 9.60
CA GLY A 188 -10.02 4.48 10.88
C GLY A 188 -11.06 3.49 11.43
N PHE A 189 -12.00 3.07 10.58
CA PHE A 189 -13.03 2.09 10.93
C PHE A 189 -12.40 0.73 11.31
N ILE A 190 -11.46 0.24 10.50
CA ILE A 190 -10.74 -1.02 10.73
C ILE A 190 -10.05 -1.01 12.09
N LEU A 191 -9.33 0.07 12.44
CA LEU A 191 -8.61 0.15 13.72
C LEU A 191 -9.57 0.11 14.92
N VAL A 192 -10.72 0.79 14.83
CA VAL A 192 -11.76 0.72 15.86
C VAL A 192 -12.33 -0.69 15.96
N SER A 193 -12.66 -1.33 14.84
CA SER A 193 -13.18 -2.71 14.81
C SER A 193 -12.19 -3.72 15.36
N LEU A 194 -10.89 -3.61 15.05
CA LEU A 194 -9.85 -4.50 15.56
C LEU A 194 -9.64 -4.32 17.06
N THR A 195 -9.67 -3.09 17.54
CA THR A 195 -9.56 -2.79 18.98
C THR A 195 -10.72 -3.40 19.73
N TYR A 196 -11.95 -3.23 19.22
CA TYR A 196 -13.14 -3.86 19.79
C TYR A 196 -13.06 -5.40 19.77
N MET A 197 -12.67 -5.99 18.64
CA MET A 197 -12.50 -7.43 18.51
C MET A 197 -11.48 -7.98 19.51
N PHE A 198 -10.36 -7.28 19.69
CA PHE A 198 -9.32 -7.66 20.65
C PHE A 198 -9.86 -7.71 22.08
N PHE A 199 -10.52 -6.64 22.54
CA PHE A 199 -11.12 -6.63 23.89
C PHE A 199 -12.22 -7.68 24.04
N SER A 200 -13.11 -7.83 23.04
CA SER A 200 -14.16 -8.84 23.09
C SER A 200 -13.61 -10.27 23.15
N VAL A 201 -12.45 -10.54 22.55
CA VAL A 201 -11.81 -11.86 22.59
C VAL A 201 -11.20 -12.12 23.97
N ILE A 202 -10.54 -11.12 24.55
CA ILE A 202 -9.97 -11.23 25.90
C ILE A 202 -11.08 -11.45 26.94
N ASP A 203 -12.15 -10.68 26.88
CA ASP A 203 -13.25 -10.79 27.86
C ASP A 203 -13.97 -12.15 27.79
N LYS A 204 -14.04 -12.76 26.59
CA LYS A 204 -14.74 -14.04 26.40
C LYS A 204 -13.85 -15.27 26.55
N TYR A 205 -12.56 -15.15 26.24
CA TYR A 205 -11.65 -16.29 26.13
C TYR A 205 -10.34 -16.12 26.93
N GLY A 206 -10.25 -15.11 27.80
CA GLY A 206 -9.03 -14.77 28.54
C GLY A 206 -8.43 -15.93 29.33
N ASP A 207 -9.27 -16.75 29.96
CA ASP A 207 -8.82 -17.92 30.72
C ASP A 207 -8.17 -18.97 29.80
N VAL A 208 -8.80 -19.25 28.66
CA VAL A 208 -8.32 -20.22 27.65
C VAL A 208 -7.03 -19.73 26.99
N ILE A 209 -6.92 -18.43 26.69
CA ILE A 209 -5.72 -17.82 26.10
C ILE A 209 -4.54 -17.95 27.07
N THR A 210 -4.76 -17.68 28.36
CA THR A 210 -3.70 -17.75 29.36
C THR A 210 -3.20 -19.19 29.53
N GLU A 211 -4.13 -20.15 29.64
CA GLU A 211 -3.79 -21.56 29.82
C GLU A 211 -3.10 -22.18 28.59
N ARG A 212 -3.57 -21.84 27.39
CA ARG A 212 -3.17 -22.53 26.16
C ARG A 212 -2.12 -21.81 25.33
N LEU A 213 -1.95 -20.50 25.48
CA LEU A 213 -1.11 -19.70 24.58
C LEU A 213 0.01 -18.94 25.30
N VAL A 214 -0.18 -18.61 26.59
CA VAL A 214 0.81 -17.84 27.38
C VAL A 214 1.71 -18.74 28.24
N ASN A 215 1.24 -19.92 28.63
CA ASN A 215 2.00 -20.87 29.45
C ASN A 215 2.36 -22.16 28.68
N ILE A 216 2.49 -22.10 27.36
CA ILE A 216 3.02 -23.22 26.58
C ILE A 216 4.48 -23.43 27.01
N GLU A 217 4.74 -24.53 27.74
CA GLU A 217 6.09 -25.08 28.01
C GLU A 217 6.80 -25.51 26.73
#